data_AF-A0A133UCA9-F1
#
_entry.id   AF-A0A133UCA9-F1
#
_cell.length_a   1.000
_cell.length_b   1.000
_cell.length_c   1.000
_cell.angle_alpha   90.00
_cell.angle_beta   90.00
_cell.angle_gamma   90.00
#
_symmetry.space_group_name_H-M   'P 1'
#
loop_
_entity.id
_entity.type
_entity.pdbx_description
1 polymer ?
#
loop_
_entity_poly.entity_id
_entity_poly.type
_entity_poly.pdbx_seq_one_letter_code
_entity_poly.pdbx_strand_id
1 'polypeptide(L)' 'GKAETYQKLSSTGYYSISFLYPWVEVLRGEKEPAPLAKISLKTMLIMEGIYMSNELGKEISAEEVKKKSKSTSLEP' A
#
# COMPACT_ATOMS: atom_id res chain seq x y z
N GLY A 1 2.80 30.98 6.70
CA GLY A 1 1.47 30.38 6.42
C GLY A 1 1.59 28.88 6.22
N LYS A 2 0.49 28.11 6.30
CA LYS A 2 0.52 26.63 6.17
C LYS A 2 1.34 26.13 4.96
N ALA A 3 1.31 26.87 3.85
CA ALA A 3 2.08 26.59 2.64
C ALA A 3 3.61 26.58 2.87
N GLU A 4 4.16 27.54 3.60
CA GLU A 4 5.60 27.62 3.92
C GLU A 4 6.03 26.48 4.86
N THR A 5 5.12 26.01 5.70
CA THR A 5 5.38 24.90 6.63
C THR A 5 5.53 23.57 5.88
N TYR A 6 4.73 23.34 4.83
CA TYR A 6 4.88 22.17 3.95
C TYR A 6 6.16 22.22 3.12
N GLN A 7 6.54 23.41 2.65
CA GLN A 7 7.76 23.63 1.87
C GLN A 7 9.05 23.43 2.70
N LYS A 8 9.01 23.73 3.99
CA LYS A 8 10.16 23.52 4.90
C LYS A 8 10.35 22.06 5.32
N LEU A 9 9.29 21.26 5.29
CA LEU A 9 9.34 19.82 5.59
C LEU A 9 9.85 19.00 4.39
N SER A 10 9.62 19.46 3.15
CA SER A 10 10.15 18.79 1.95
C SER A 10 11.67 18.94 1.82
N SER A 11 12.27 20.02 2.31
CA SER A 11 13.73 20.24 2.28
C SER A 11 14.55 19.34 3.22
N THR A 12 13.91 18.66 4.16
CA THR A 12 14.56 17.72 5.11
C THR A 12 14.57 16.27 4.64
N GLY A 13 14.10 15.98 3.43
CA GLY A 13 14.13 14.62 2.86
C GLY A 13 13.20 13.61 3.56
N TYR A 14 12.43 14.04 4.56
CA TYR A 14 11.50 13.20 5.31
C TYR A 14 10.10 13.79 5.28
N TYR A 15 9.27 13.18 4.45
CA TYR A 15 7.81 13.13 4.50
C TYR A 15 7.07 14.46 4.76
N SER A 16 6.50 15.04 3.70
CA SER A 16 5.27 15.82 3.87
C SER A 16 4.24 14.94 4.55
N ILE A 17 3.81 15.33 5.76
CA ILE A 17 2.94 14.56 6.66
C ILE A 17 1.54 14.26 6.11
N SER A 18 1.24 14.71 4.89
CA SER A 18 -0.01 14.39 4.19
C SER A 18 0.28 13.37 3.08
N PHE A 19 -0.35 12.20 3.20
CA PHE A 19 -0.27 11.08 2.26
C PHE A 19 -0.63 11.46 0.81
N LEU A 20 -1.26 12.61 0.59
CA LEU A 20 -1.67 13.11 -0.73
C LEU A 20 -0.58 13.85 -1.50
N TYR A 21 0.41 14.47 -0.82
CA TYR A 21 1.45 15.26 -1.51
C TYR A 21 2.36 14.42 -2.42
N PRO A 22 2.85 13.24 -2.00
CA PRO A 22 3.62 12.37 -2.88
C PRO A 22 2.84 11.95 -4.14
N TRP A 23 1.51 11.85 -4.04
CA TRP A 23 0.65 11.52 -5.17
C TRP A 23 0.60 12.64 -6.23
N VAL A 24 0.54 13.90 -5.80
CA VAL A 24 0.52 15.06 -6.72
C VAL A 24 1.85 15.20 -7.47
N GLU A 25 2.98 15.00 -6.79
CA GLU A 25 4.32 15.06 -7.40
C GLU A 25 4.51 13.95 -8.45
N VAL A 26 4.02 12.73 -8.18
CA VAL A 26 4.03 11.62 -9.14
C VAL A 26 3.19 11.94 -10.38
N LEU A 27 1.98 12.48 -10.21
CA LEU A 27 1.11 12.86 -11.33
C LEU A 27 1.70 13.98 -12.21
N ARG A 28 2.59 14.81 -11.65
CA ARG A 28 3.31 15.86 -12.37
C ARG A 28 4.60 15.37 -13.01
N GLY A 29 5.00 14.12 -12.79
CA GLY A 29 6.26 13.56 -13.27
C GLY A 29 7.50 14.00 -12.47
N GLU A 30 7.31 14.56 -11.28
CA GLU A 30 8.39 15.07 -10.42
C GLU A 30 9.04 13.94 -9.58
N LYS A 31 8.33 12.81 -9.43
CA LYS A 31 8.80 11.61 -8.70
C LYS A 31 8.29 10.33 -9.36
N GLU A 32 9.06 9.26 -9.19
CA GLU A 32 8.63 7.90 -9.54
C GLU A 32 7.48 7.44 -8.63
N PRO A 33 6.45 6.74 -9.17
CA PRO A 33 5.41 6.16 -8.36
C PRO A 33 5.98 5.10 -7.41
N ALA A 34 5.58 5.16 -6.14
CA ALA A 34 5.83 4.06 -5.22
C ALA A 34 5.17 2.77 -5.76
N PRO A 35 5.68 1.56 -5.40
CA PRO A 35 5.11 0.28 -5.84
C PRO A 35 3.81 -0.05 -5.10
N LEU A 36 2.85 0.88 -5.11
CA LEU A 36 1.66 0.89 -4.28
C LEU A 36 0.76 -0.29 -4.60
N ALA A 37 0.56 -0.62 -5.89
CA ALA A 37 -0.21 -1.79 -6.30
C ALA A 37 0.31 -3.09 -5.67
N LYS A 38 1.64 -3.28 -5.66
CA LYS A 38 2.28 -4.46 -5.04
C LYS A 38 2.09 -4.50 -3.53
N ILE A 39 2.20 -3.36 -2.86
CA ILE A 39 1.98 -3.26 -1.40
C ILE A 39 0.52 -3.55 -1.07
N SER A 40 -0.41 -2.88 -1.76
CA SER A 40 -1.85 -3.06 -1.59
C SER A 40 -2.27 -4.52 -1.81
N LEU A 41 -1.79 -5.18 -2.87
CA LEU A 41 -2.08 -6.60 -3.12
C LEU A 41 -1.60 -7.49 -1.98
N LYS A 42 -0.40 -7.26 -1.43
CA LYS A 42 0.07 -7.98 -0.25
C LYS A 42 -0.79 -7.74 0.97
N THR A 43 -1.25 -6.51 1.18
CA THR A 43 -2.17 -6.18 2.28
C THR A 43 -3.50 -6.90 2.12
N MET A 44 -4.05 -6.99 0.89
CA MET A 44 -5.28 -7.73 0.62
C MET A 44 -5.13 -9.21 1.00
N LEU A 45 -4.01 -9.85 0.63
CA LEU A 45 -3.73 -11.25 1.01
C LEU A 45 -3.63 -11.45 2.53
N ILE A 46 -3.04 -10.49 3.26
CA ILE A 46 -2.99 -10.56 4.73
C ILE A 46 -4.40 -10.51 5.32
N MET A 47 -5.23 -9.58 4.84
CA MET A 47 -6.62 -9.46 5.31
C MET A 47 -7.43 -10.72 5.00
N GLU A 48 -7.31 -11.26 3.80
CA GLU A 48 -7.94 -12.52 3.41
C GLU A 48 -7.52 -13.68 4.32
N GLY A 49 -6.23 -13.76 4.67
CA GLY A 49 -5.72 -14.75 5.62
C GLY A 49 -6.33 -14.62 7.02
N ILE A 50 -6.54 -13.39 7.52
CA ILE A 50 -7.19 -13.13 8.80
C ILE A 50 -8.63 -13.66 8.78
N TYR A 51 -9.40 -13.37 7.73
CA TYR A 51 -10.77 -13.88 7.60
C TYR A 51 -10.80 -15.40 7.49
N MET A 52 -9.91 -15.98 6.69
CA MET A 52 -9.84 -17.43 6.49
C MET A 52 -9.44 -18.18 7.76
N SER A 53 -8.51 -17.64 8.54
CA SER A 53 -8.13 -18.16 9.86
C SER A 53 -9.34 -18.19 10.81
N ASN A 54 -10.09 -17.09 10.84
CA ASN A 54 -11.30 -16.97 11.65
C ASN A 54 -12.39 -17.98 11.24
N GLU A 55 -12.63 -18.15 9.94
CA GLU A 55 -13.60 -19.13 9.43
C GLU A 55 -13.21 -20.58 9.73
N LEU A 56 -11.92 -20.91 9.64
CA LEU A 56 -11.42 -22.26 9.89
C LEU A 56 -11.19 -22.58 11.37
N GLY A 57 -11.21 -21.56 12.24
CA GLY A 57 -10.93 -21.69 13.67
C GLY A 57 -9.51 -22.16 14.00
N LYS A 58 -8.55 -21.88 13.11
CA LYS A 58 -7.15 -22.30 13.27
C LYS A 58 -6.20 -21.38 12.54
N GLU A 59 -4.94 -21.39 12.95
CA GLU A 59 -3.86 -20.73 12.22
C GLU A 59 -3.74 -21.25 10.78
N ILE A 60 -3.39 -20.35 9.87
CA ILE A 60 -3.19 -20.62 8.45
C ILE A 60 -1.91 -19.95 7.96
N SER A 61 -1.13 -20.65 7.13
CA SER A 61 0.10 -20.13 6.55
C SER A 61 -0.15 -19.21 5.34
N ALA A 62 0.83 -18.36 5.03
CA ALA A 62 0.77 -17.49 3.85
C ALA A 62 0.64 -18.27 2.54
N GLU A 63 1.27 -19.45 2.44
CA GLU A 63 1.22 -20.35 1.29
C GLU A 63 -0.19 -20.93 1.11
N GLU A 64 -0.85 -21.33 2.19
CA GLU A 64 -2.24 -21.81 2.15
C GLU A 64 -3.21 -20.71 1.72
N VAL A 65 -3.01 -19.47 2.21
CA VAL A 65 -3.80 -18.31 1.79
C VAL A 65 -3.63 -18.07 0.29
N LYS A 66 -2.39 -18.03 -0.23
CA LYS A 66 -2.14 -17.86 -1.68
C LYS A 66 -2.77 -18.95 -2.53
N LYS A 67 -2.74 -20.20 -2.07
CA LYS A 67 -3.30 -21.34 -2.82
C LYS A 67 -4.83 -21.29 -2.88
N LYS A 68 -5.47 -20.73 -1.85
CA LYS A 68 -6.94 -20.63 -1.73
C LYS A 68 -7.50 -19.31 -2.28
N SER A 69 -6.69 -18.25 -2.28
CA SER A 69 -7.06 -16.95 -2.81
C SER A 69 -7.34 -17.03 -4.31
N LYS A 70 -8.50 -16.53 -4.72
CA LYS A 70 -8.93 -16.48 -6.13
C LYS A 70 -8.83 -15.05 -6.64
N SER A 71 -7.67 -14.72 -7.19
CA SER A 71 -7.48 -13.44 -7.89
C SER A 71 -8.20 -13.46 -9.24
N THR A 72 -9.02 -12.44 -9.51
CA THR A 72 -9.55 -12.13 -10.84
C THR A 72 -8.74 -11.05 -11.55
N SER A 73 -7.62 -10.62 -10.95
CA SER A 73 -6.72 -9.67 -11.61
C SER A 73 -6.23 -10.29 -12.91
N LEU A 74 -6.34 -9.53 -13.99
CA LEU A 74 -5.57 -9.81 -15.20
C LEU A 74 -4.09 -9.80 -14.81
N GLU A 75 -3.30 -10.68 -15.43
CA GLU A 75 -1.85 -10.79 -15.15
C GLU A 75 -1.15 -9.42 -15.27
N PRO A 76 -0.03 -9.22 -14.54
CA PRO A 76 0.71 -7.95 -14.57
C PRO A 76 1.16 -7.52 -15.97
#